data_AF-A0A381Z3V2-F1
#
_entry.id   AF-A0A381Z3V2-F1
#
_cell.length_a   1.000
_cell.length_b   1.000
_cell.length_c   1.000
_cell.angle_alpha   90.00
_cell.angle_beta   90.00
_cell.angle_gamma   90.00
#
_symmetry.space_group_name_H-M   'P 1'
#
loop_
_entity.id
_entity.type
_entity.pdbx_description
1 polymer ?
#
loop_
_entity_poly.entity_id
_entity_poly.type
_entity_poly.pdbx_seq_one_letter_code
_entity_poly.pdbx_strand_id
1 'polypeptide(L)'
;MGNLGAGEILVILMLGLLVLGPVRLAVVARHVGSMVRDVRRVAEGFQEEIRDLVEDPSIEALARERGRHLTVPDGAAPDRPTEQDGA
;
A
#
# COMPACT_ATOMS: atom_id res chain seq x y z
N MET A 1 4.64 16.28 -26.88
CA MET A 1 3.90 17.17 -25.96
C MET A 1 4.39 16.85 -24.55
N GLY A 2 5.14 17.75 -23.91
CA GLY A 2 5.57 17.66 -22.51
C GLY A 2 6.74 16.73 -22.20
N ASN A 3 7.96 17.08 -22.62
CA ASN A 3 9.16 16.42 -22.09
C ASN A 3 9.74 17.35 -21.03
N LEU A 4 9.32 17.18 -19.77
CA LEU A 4 9.75 17.98 -18.62
C LEU A 4 11.26 17.75 -18.42
N GLY A 5 12.05 18.56 -19.10
CA GLY A 5 13.49 18.41 -19.16
C GLY A 5 14.19 19.15 -18.02
N ALA A 6 15.45 18.82 -17.79
CA ALA A 6 16.30 19.51 -16.81
C ALA A 6 16.30 21.03 -17.02
N GLY A 7 16.24 21.51 -18.27
CA GLY A 7 16.17 22.94 -18.60
C GLY A 7 14.87 23.62 -18.13
N GLU A 8 13.72 22.95 -18.30
CA GLU A 8 12.42 23.49 -17.89
C GLU A 8 12.32 23.58 -16.36
N ILE A 9 12.79 22.55 -15.65
CA ILE A 9 12.89 22.55 -14.19
C ILE A 9 13.76 23.71 -13.71
N LEU A 10 14.90 23.96 -14.36
CA LEU A 10 15.82 25.04 -13.98
C LEU A 10 15.17 26.42 -14.15
N VAL A 11 14.39 26.64 -15.21
CA VAL A 11 13.63 27.90 -15.41
C VAL A 11 12.58 28.09 -14.33
N ILE A 12 11.79 27.06 -14.02
CA ILE A 12 10.78 27.13 -12.94
C ILE A 12 11.46 27.40 -11.59
N LEU A 13 12.60 26.76 -11.32
CA LEU A 13 13.37 26.99 -10.11
C LEU A 13 13.83 28.45 -10.06
N MET A 14 14.39 28.98 -11.14
CA MET A 14 14.85 30.37 -11.21
C MET A 14 13.70 31.37 -11.01
N LEU A 15 12.53 31.13 -11.61
CA LEU A 15 11.33 31.93 -11.39
C LEU A 15 10.83 31.84 -9.95
N GLY A 16 10.82 30.63 -9.36
CA GLY A 16 10.45 30.41 -7.97
C GLY A 16 11.40 31.14 -7.00
N LEU A 17 12.71 31.12 -7.27
CA LEU A 17 13.70 31.89 -6.54
C LEU A 17 13.52 33.39 -6.72
N LEU A 18 13.12 33.87 -7.90
CA LEU A 18 12.89 35.30 -8.14
C LEU A 18 11.64 35.80 -7.39
N VAL A 19 10.55 35.04 -7.42
CA VAL A 19 9.27 35.41 -6.78
C VAL A 19 9.34 35.28 -5.27
N LEU A 20 9.85 34.16 -4.77
CA LEU A 20 9.86 33.86 -3.33
C LEU A 20 11.16 34.28 -2.64
N GLY A 21 12.29 34.26 -3.37
CA GLY A 21 13.63 34.46 -2.84
C GLY A 21 14.32 33.14 -2.43
N PRO A 22 15.66 33.02 -2.60
CA PRO A 22 16.41 31.80 -2.24
C PRO A 22 16.27 31.44 -0.75
N VAL A 23 16.24 32.45 0.12
CA VAL A 23 16.15 32.24 1.57
C VAL A 23 14.78 31.67 1.95
N ARG A 24 13.68 32.21 1.40
CA ARG A 24 12.33 31.73 1.72
C ARG A 24 12.10 30.32 1.19
N LEU A 25 12.59 30.01 0.00
CA LEU A 25 12.46 28.67 -0.59
C LEU A 25 13.15 27.61 0.29
N ALA A 26 14.37 27.89 0.76
CA ALA A 26 15.08 27.02 1.70
C ALA A 26 14.32 26.84 3.03
N VAL A 27 13.71 27.91 3.54
CA VAL A 27 12.87 27.83 4.75
C VAL A 27 11.67 26.92 4.51
N VAL A 28 10.90 27.10 3.42
CA VAL A 28 9.74 26.26 3.09
C VAL A 28 10.17 24.81 2.87
N ALA A 29 11.26 24.57 2.14
CA ALA A 29 11.78 23.22 1.91
C ALA A 29 12.14 22.50 3.21
N ARG A 30 12.69 23.21 4.21
CA ARG A 30 12.96 22.63 5.54
C ARG A 30 11.68 22.23 6.26
N HIS A 31 10.63 23.04 6.21
CA HIS A 31 9.34 22.73 6.83
C HIS A 31 8.64 21.55 6.15
N VAL A 32 8.59 21.54 4.82
CA VAL A 32 8.03 20.41 4.06
C VAL A 32 8.86 19.15 4.30
N GLY A 33 10.19 19.28 4.29
CA GLY A 33 11.10 18.17 4.54
C GLY A 33 10.95 17.56 5.93
N SER A 34 10.74 18.37 6.97
CA SER A 34 10.44 17.86 8.31
C SER A 34 9.09 17.17 8.35
N MET A 35 8.04 17.77 7.77
CA MET A 35 6.71 17.16 7.69
C MET A 35 6.74 15.79 6.99
N VAL A 36 7.41 15.69 5.84
CA VAL A 36 7.56 14.42 5.11
C VAL A 36 8.31 13.40 5.96
N ARG A 37 9.35 13.83 6.69
CA ARG A 37 10.11 12.95 7.59
C ARG A 37 9.24 12.44 8.73
N ASP A 38 8.42 13.30 9.32
CA ASP A 38 7.55 12.93 10.43
C ASP A 38 6.46 11.96 9.97
N VAL A 39 5.83 12.23 8.81
CA VAL A 39 4.89 11.30 8.17
C VAL A 39 5.54 9.95 7.90
N ARG A 40 6.76 9.95 7.38
CA ARG A 40 7.51 8.71 7.13
C ARG A 40 7.78 7.93 8.42
N ARG A 41 8.18 8.58 9.51
CA ARG A 41 8.40 7.93 10.82
C ARG A 41 7.13 7.28 11.35
N VAL A 42 5.99 7.98 11.25
CA VAL A 42 4.69 7.44 11.67
C VAL A 42 4.30 6.25 10.80
N ALA A 43 4.49 6.36 9.48
CA ALA A 43 4.22 5.26 8.56
C ALA A 43 5.10 4.03 8.82
N GLU A 44 6.38 4.23 9.19
CA GLU A 44 7.30 3.15 9.56
C GLU A 44 6.83 2.46 10.86
N GLY A 45 6.48 3.21 11.91
CA GLY A 45 5.95 2.62 13.16
C GLY A 45 4.65 1.84 12.95
N PHE A 46 3.73 2.36 12.15
CA PHE A 46 2.47 1.66 11.83
C PHE A 46 2.70 0.38 11.00
N GLN A 47 3.67 0.38 10.08
CA GLN A 47 4.07 -0.82 9.35
C GLN A 47 4.70 -1.88 10.26
N GLU A 48 5.37 -1.46 11.33
CA GLU A 48 5.98 -2.35 12.32
C GLU A 48 4.91 -2.96 13.22
N GLU A 49 3.97 -2.16 13.73
CA GLU A 49 2.81 -2.63 14.51
C GLU A 49 1.89 -3.57 13.70
N ILE A 50 1.58 -3.24 12.44
CA ILE A 50 0.79 -4.14 11.58
C ILE A 50 1.53 -5.45 11.34
N ARG A 51 2.84 -5.40 11.12
CA ARG A 51 3.63 -6.60 10.88
C ARG A 51 3.62 -7.51 12.10
N ASP A 52 3.80 -6.95 13.30
CA ASP A 52 3.73 -7.68 14.56
C ASP A 52 2.35 -8.36 14.75
N LEU A 53 1.26 -7.67 14.37
CA LEU A 53 -0.10 -8.22 14.38
C LEU A 53 -0.35 -9.28 13.29
N VAL A 54 0.32 -9.18 12.13
CA VAL A 54 0.18 -10.13 11.01
C VAL A 54 1.04 -11.37 11.21
N GLU A 55 2.20 -11.23 11.87
CA GLU A 55 3.04 -12.33 12.35
C GLU A 55 2.46 -13.04 13.58
N ASP A 56 1.31 -12.59 14.09
CA ASP A 56 0.56 -13.33 15.10
C ASP A 56 0.16 -14.72 14.53
N PRO A 57 0.59 -15.83 15.16
CA PRO A 57 0.35 -17.18 14.67
C PRO A 57 -1.13 -17.51 14.49
N SER A 58 -2.03 -16.76 15.14
CA SER A 58 -3.48 -16.88 14.95
C SER A 58 -3.96 -16.43 13.55
N ILE A 59 -3.36 -15.39 12.98
CA ILE A 59 -3.68 -14.87 11.64
C ILE A 59 -3.09 -15.78 10.56
N GLU A 60 -1.87 -16.28 10.77
CA GLU A 60 -1.24 -17.25 9.87
C GLU A 60 -2.02 -18.58 9.83
N ALA A 61 -2.54 -19.04 10.98
CA ALA A 61 -3.41 -20.20 11.06
C ALA A 61 -4.73 -20.00 10.30
N LEU A 62 -5.37 -18.83 10.44
CA LEU A 62 -6.61 -18.50 9.74
C LEU A 62 -6.39 -18.38 8.22
N ALA A 63 -5.24 -17.83 7.79
CA ALA A 63 -4.86 -17.77 6.38
C ALA A 63 -4.62 -19.18 5.78
N ARG A 64 -3.96 -20.08 6.53
CA ARG A 64 -3.82 -21.49 6.13
C ARG A 64 -5.16 -22.22 6.06
N GLU A 65 -6.07 -21.95 6.98
CA GLU A 65 -7.41 -22.55 6.98
C GLU A 65 -8.25 -22.09 5.78
N ARG A 66 -8.24 -20.79 5.45
CA ARG A 66 -8.88 -20.29 4.23
C ARG A 66 -8.26 -20.85 2.95
N GLY A 67 -6.93 -20.97 2.88
CA GLY A 67 -6.25 -21.59 1.75
C GLY A 67 -6.68 -23.04 1.52
N ARG A 68 -6.86 -23.82 2.59
CA ARG A 68 -7.37 -25.20 2.51
C ARG A 68 -8.76 -25.27 1.89
N HIS A 69 -9.67 -24.38 2.27
CA HIS A 69 -11.02 -24.33 1.71
C HIS A 69 -11.06 -23.92 0.23
N LEU A 70 -10.06 -23.18 -0.26
CA LEU A 70 -9.96 -22.79 -1.68
C LEU A 70 -9.27 -23.86 -2.55
N THR A 71 -8.50 -24.76 -1.94
CA THR A 71 -7.85 -25.90 -2.63
C THR A 71 -8.71 -27.16 -2.70
N VAL A 72 -9.84 -27.21 -1.98
CA VAL A 72 -10.84 -28.26 -2.18
C VAL A 72 -11.56 -27.94 -3.50
N PRO A 73 -11.45 -28.78 -4.55
CA PRO A 73 -12.16 -28.56 -5.78
C PRO A 73 -13.65 -28.60 -5.48
N ASP A 74 -14.33 -27.47 -5.69
CA ASP A 74 -15.77 -27.39 -5.75
C ASP A 74 -16.21 -28.19 -6.99
N GLY A 75 -16.51 -29.47 -6.78
CA GLY A 75 -16.69 -30.43 -7.87
C GLY A 75 -17.03 -31.85 -7.43
N ALA A 76 -16.86 -32.20 -6.15
CA ALA A 76 -17.54 -33.36 -5.58
C ALA A 76 -18.94 -32.97 -5.12
N ALA A 77 -19.79 -32.53 -6.05
CA ALA A 77 -21.22 -32.60 -5.83
C ALA A 77 -21.54 -34.11 -5.63
N PRO A 78 -22.01 -34.54 -4.46
CA PRO A 78 -22.55 -35.87 -4.33
C PRO A 78 -23.91 -35.81 -5.03
N ASP A 79 -23.91 -36.09 -6.33
CA ASP A 79 -25.14 -36.45 -7.02
C ASP A 79 -25.72 -37.64 -6.28
N ARG A 80 -26.83 -37.34 -5.61
CA ARG A 80 -27.49 -38.23 -4.67
C ARG A 80 -27.87 -39.52 -5.39
N PRO A 81 -27.76 -40.69 -4.74
CA PRO A 81 -28.43 -41.87 -5.26
C PRO A 81 -29.94 -41.59 -5.24
N THR A 82 -30.53 -41.42 -6.41
CA THR A 82 -31.98 -41.58 -6.59
C THR A 82 -32.30 -43.06 -6.46
N GLU A 83 -32.33 -43.54 -5.22
CA GLU A 83 -32.96 -44.80 -4.86
C GLU A 83 -34.13 -44.45 -3.94
N GLN A 84 -35.26 -44.11 -4.54
CA GLN A 84 -36.54 -44.20 -3.87
C GLN A 84 -37.67 -44.35 -4.89
N ASP A 85 -38.37 -45.48 -4.72
CA ASP A 85 -39.79 -45.71 -4.98
C ASP A 85 -40.23 -46.36 -6.31
N GLY A 86 -40.47 -47.67 -6.22
CA GLY A 86 -41.82 -48.23 -6.38
C GLY A 86 -42.41 -48.41 -7.80
N ALA A 87 -42.38 -49.65 -8.30
CA ALA A 87 -43.53 -50.40 -8.85
C ALA A 87 -43.11 -51.78 -9.36
#